data_AF-A0A0S4VRN2-F1
#
_entry.id   AF-A0A0S4VRN2-F1
#
_cell.length_a   1.000
_cell.length_b   1.000
_cell.length_c   1.000
_cell.angle_alpha   90.00
_cell.angle_beta   90.00
_cell.angle_gamma   90.00
#
_symmetry.space_group_name_H-M   'P 1'
#
loop_
_entity.id
_entity.type
_entity.pdbx_description
1 polymer ?
#
loop_
_entity_poly.entity_id
_entity_poly.type
_entity_poly.pdbx_seq_one_letter_code
_entity_poly.pdbx_strand_id
1 'polypeptide(L)'
;MLAVLATLAVLAAPVAQLMTKRAKEHELRVALERIRDALDAYKHAVDTGDIQSPGTLSGYPPALAVLVTGAPSARDPDHRKIYFLRAVPRDPFAPLPALRGSGRPVASGFRRCPTGPAP
;
A
#
# COMPACT_ATOMS: atom_id res chain seq x y z
N MET A 1 45.10 12.98 26.02
CA MET A 1 44.78 12.40 24.69
C MET A 1 43.53 11.51 24.68
N LEU A 2 43.23 10.73 25.74
CA LEU A 2 41.99 9.94 25.83
C LEU A 2 40.69 10.75 25.70
N ALA A 3 40.67 12.00 26.17
CA ALA A 3 39.49 12.87 26.08
C ALA A 3 39.05 13.18 24.63
N VAL A 4 40.00 13.21 23.69
CA VAL A 4 39.73 13.47 22.26
C VAL A 4 39.15 12.22 21.60
N LEU A 5 39.70 11.03 21.92
CA LEU A 5 39.18 9.77 21.41
C LEU A 5 37.77 9.48 21.94
N ALA A 6 37.51 9.78 23.22
CA ALA A 6 36.19 9.60 23.83
C ALA A 6 35.12 10.51 23.20
N THR A 7 35.44 11.77 22.91
CA THR A 7 34.49 12.70 22.28
C THR A 7 34.21 12.34 20.81
N LEU A 8 35.22 11.92 20.05
CA LEU A 8 35.01 11.43 18.68
C LEU A 8 34.17 10.15 18.64
N ALA A 9 34.39 9.23 19.57
CA ALA A 9 33.61 8.00 19.66
C ALA A 9 32.11 8.26 19.92
N VAL A 10 31.77 9.25 20.76
CA VAL A 10 30.38 9.64 21.05
C VAL A 10 29.70 10.27 19.83
N LEU A 11 30.42 11.03 19.02
CA LEU A 11 29.88 11.69 17.82
C LEU A 11 29.74 10.76 16.61
N ALA A 12 30.43 9.61 16.59
CA ALA A 12 30.38 8.66 15.48
C ALA A 12 29.08 7.81 15.44
N ALA A 13 28.47 7.54 16.60
CA ALA A 13 27.26 6.72 16.73
C ALA A 13 26.01 7.24 15.94
N PRO A 14 25.64 8.54 15.98
CA PRO A 14 24.45 9.03 15.28
C PRO A 14 24.57 8.99 13.76
N VAL A 15 25.78 8.92 13.20
CA VAL A 15 26.00 8.91 11.73
C VAL A 15 25.48 7.61 11.11
N ALA A 16 25.71 6.46 11.77
CA ALA A 16 25.22 5.17 11.29
C ALA A 16 23.68 5.10 11.29
N GLN A 17 23.04 5.60 12.35
CA GLN A 17 21.59 5.65 12.44
C GLN A 17 20.97 6.63 11.44
N LEU A 18 21.65 7.75 11.17
CA LEU A 18 21.19 8.77 10.22
C LEU A 18 21.14 8.23 8.78
N MET A 19 22.10 7.40 8.37
CA MET A 19 22.09 6.80 7.03
C MET A 19 20.85 5.91 6.81
N THR A 20 20.49 5.10 7.81
CA THR A 20 19.29 4.25 7.73
C THR A 20 18.00 5.05 7.68
N LYS A 21 17.93 6.19 8.40
CA LYS A 21 16.78 7.09 8.35
C LYS A 21 16.65 7.77 6.99
N ARG A 22 17.75 8.31 6.45
CA ARG A 22 17.77 8.95 5.13
C ARG A 22 17.34 8.01 4.01
N ALA A 23 17.75 6.75 4.05
CA ALA A 23 17.30 5.75 3.08
C ALA A 23 15.78 5.54 3.12
N LYS A 24 15.21 5.38 4.32
CA LYS A 24 13.76 5.21 4.52
C LYS A 24 12.96 6.45 4.10
N GLU A 25 13.48 7.65 4.39
CA GLU A 25 12.86 8.91 3.95
C GLU A 25 12.86 9.05 2.43
N HIS A 26 13.93 8.63 1.77
CA HIS A 26 14.00 8.63 0.31
C HIS A 26 13.00 7.64 -0.29
N GLU A 27 12.92 6.41 0.23
CA GLU A 27 11.94 5.42 -0.19
C GLU A 27 10.51 5.91 -0.01
N LEU A 28 10.20 6.57 1.12
CA LEU A 28 8.88 7.15 1.37
C LEU A 28 8.57 8.24 0.34
N ARG A 29 9.54 9.12 0.05
CA ARG A 29 9.34 10.19 -0.93
C ARG A 29 9.02 9.61 -2.32
N VAL A 30 9.77 8.61 -2.76
CA VAL A 30 9.53 7.94 -4.05
C VAL A 30 8.16 7.27 -4.08
N ALA A 31 7.74 6.63 -2.98
CA ALA A 31 6.41 6.03 -2.86
C ALA A 31 5.29 7.08 -2.99
N LEU A 32 5.44 8.24 -2.34
CA LEU A 32 4.45 9.33 -2.37
C LEU A 32 4.39 10.02 -3.73
N GLU A 33 5.54 10.28 -4.37
CA GLU A 33 5.60 10.81 -5.73
C GLU A 33 4.82 9.92 -6.69
N ARG A 34 5.01 8.60 -6.61
CA ARG A 34 4.30 7.64 -7.46
C ARG A 34 2.78 7.62 -7.24
N ILE A 35 2.32 7.82 -6.00
CA ILE A 35 0.89 7.93 -5.70
C ILE A 35 0.33 9.24 -6.26
N ARG A 36 1.08 10.32 -6.12
CA ARG A 36 0.70 11.64 -6.62
C ARG A 36 0.55 11.62 -8.15
N ASP A 37 1.55 11.11 -8.86
CA ASP A 37 1.51 11.03 -10.32
C ASP A 37 0.29 10.25 -10.82
N ALA A 38 -0.07 9.17 -10.12
CA ALA A 38 -1.24 8.38 -10.46
C ALA A 38 -2.57 9.09 -10.16
N LEU A 39 -2.63 9.86 -9.07
CA LEU A 39 -3.80 10.70 -8.74
C LEU A 39 -3.97 11.84 -9.75
N ASP A 40 -2.87 12.48 -10.14
CA ASP A 40 -2.88 13.55 -11.13
C ASP A 40 -3.29 13.00 -12.51
N ALA A 41 -2.83 11.80 -12.89
CA ALA A 41 -3.29 11.11 -14.09
C ALA A 41 -4.79 10.76 -14.04
N TYR A 42 -5.29 10.31 -12.88
CA TYR A 42 -6.73 10.07 -12.70
C TYR A 42 -7.53 11.36 -12.87
N LYS A 43 -7.08 12.44 -12.24
CA LYS A 43 -7.74 13.75 -12.30
C LYS A 43 -7.78 14.27 -13.74
N HIS A 44 -6.67 14.17 -14.47
CA HIS A 44 -6.60 14.52 -15.89
C HIS A 44 -7.58 13.70 -16.74
N ALA A 45 -7.70 12.39 -16.49
CA ALA A 45 -8.64 11.52 -17.20
C ALA A 45 -10.11 11.87 -16.90
N VAL A 46 -10.43 12.27 -15.67
CA VAL A 46 -11.75 12.81 -15.31
C VAL A 46 -12.02 14.13 -16.02
N ASP A 47 -11.06 15.05 -16.01
CA ASP A 47 -11.18 16.37 -16.62
C ASP A 47 -11.30 16.28 -18.16
N THR A 48 -10.69 15.26 -18.78
CA THR A 48 -10.80 14.96 -20.21
C THR A 48 -12.12 14.25 -20.58
N GLY A 49 -12.87 13.78 -19.58
CA GLY A 49 -14.11 13.02 -19.76
C GLY A 49 -13.91 11.55 -20.12
N ASP A 50 -12.68 11.03 -19.95
CA ASP A 50 -12.37 9.62 -20.18
C ASP A 50 -12.95 8.72 -19.08
N ILE A 51 -13.22 9.27 -17.89
CA ILE A 51 -13.80 8.53 -16.75
C ILE A 51 -15.06 9.23 -16.26
N GLN A 52 -16.16 8.46 -16.16
CA GLN A 52 -17.39 8.91 -15.50
C GLN A 52 -17.19 8.86 -13.99
N SER A 53 -16.70 9.95 -13.41
CA SER A 53 -16.70 10.11 -11.96
C SER A 53 -18.14 10.32 -11.48
N PRO A 54 -18.58 9.69 -10.38
CA PRO A 54 -19.82 10.10 -9.74
C PRO A 54 -19.66 11.57 -9.36
N GLY A 55 -20.34 12.46 -10.10
CA GLY A 55 -20.10 13.91 -10.17
C GLY A 55 -20.30 14.70 -8.87
N THR A 56 -20.36 14.01 -7.73
CA THR A 56 -20.50 14.57 -6.38
C THR A 56 -19.15 14.72 -5.66
N LEU A 57 -18.08 14.07 -6.15
CA LEU A 57 -16.74 14.12 -5.55
C LEU A 57 -15.81 15.03 -6.37
N SER A 58 -14.80 15.59 -5.70
CA SER A 58 -13.79 16.57 -6.16
C SER A 58 -13.01 16.24 -7.46
N GLY A 59 -13.40 15.20 -8.21
CA GLY A 59 -12.67 14.66 -9.37
C GLY A 59 -11.53 13.72 -8.98
N TYR A 60 -11.38 13.43 -7.68
CA TYR A 60 -10.43 12.46 -7.15
C TYR A 60 -11.12 11.14 -6.79
N PRO A 61 -10.41 10.00 -6.84
CA PRO A 61 -10.99 8.71 -6.53
C PRO A 61 -11.37 8.65 -5.03
N PRO A 62 -12.51 8.00 -4.67
CA PRO A 62 -12.95 7.88 -3.28
C PRO A 62 -12.03 6.98 -2.44
N ALA A 63 -11.28 6.09 -3.08
CA ALA A 63 -10.30 5.23 -2.43
C ALA A 63 -9.08 5.01 -3.33
N LEU A 64 -7.90 4.92 -2.72
CA LEU A 64 -6.64 4.63 -3.44
C LEU A 64 -6.68 3.29 -4.19
N ALA A 65 -7.49 2.35 -3.70
CA ALA A 65 -7.73 1.05 -4.34
C ALA A 65 -8.28 1.19 -5.77
N VAL A 66 -9.03 2.26 -6.07
CA VAL A 66 -9.59 2.51 -7.41
C VAL A 66 -8.49 2.69 -8.46
N LEU A 67 -7.34 3.26 -8.08
CA LEU A 67 -6.18 3.41 -8.96
C LEU A 67 -5.61 2.05 -9.41
N VAL A 68 -5.84 0.99 -8.62
CA VAL A 68 -5.36 -0.38 -8.87
C VAL A 68 -6.43 -1.29 -9.46
N THR A 69 -7.69 -1.20 -9.01
CA THR A 69 -8.80 -1.99 -9.58
C THR A 69 -9.20 -1.53 -10.98
N GLY A 70 -8.76 -0.33 -11.35
CA GLY A 70 -9.05 0.32 -12.62
C GLY A 70 -10.41 0.98 -12.63
N ALA A 71 -10.52 2.10 -13.35
CA ALA A 71 -11.78 2.81 -13.56
C ALA A 71 -12.32 2.51 -14.97
N PRO A 72 -13.65 2.37 -15.16
CA PRO A 72 -14.23 2.15 -16.48
C PRO A 72 -14.04 3.40 -17.35
N SER A 73 -13.46 3.21 -18.54
CA SER A 73 -13.39 4.24 -19.58
C SER A 73 -14.79 4.52 -20.13
N ALA A 74 -15.16 5.80 -20.20
CA ALA A 74 -16.41 6.26 -20.80
C ALA A 74 -16.26 6.56 -22.31
N ARG A 75 -15.02 6.72 -22.79
CA ARG A 75 -14.72 6.94 -24.22
C ARG A 75 -14.70 5.64 -25.02
N ASP A 76 -14.34 4.53 -24.39
CA ASP A 76 -14.26 3.24 -25.08
C ASP A 76 -15.62 2.52 -25.08
N PRO A 77 -16.19 2.15 -26.23
CA PRO A 77 -17.42 1.36 -26.28
C PRO A 77 -17.27 -0.02 -25.61
N ASP A 78 -16.04 -0.56 -25.58
CA ASP A 78 -15.67 -1.80 -24.88
C ASP A 78 -15.57 -1.67 -23.34
N HIS A 79 -15.77 -0.47 -22.77
CA HIS A 79 -15.65 -0.21 -21.33
C HIS A 79 -14.32 -0.71 -20.73
N ARG A 80 -13.22 -0.54 -21.47
CA ARG A 80 -11.90 -0.98 -21.01
C ARG A 80 -11.53 -0.26 -19.73
N LYS A 81 -11.01 -1.01 -18.75
CA LYS A 81 -10.57 -0.45 -17.48
C LYS A 81 -9.22 0.22 -17.65
N ILE A 82 -9.13 1.49 -17.25
CA ILE A 82 -7.87 2.23 -17.20
C ILE A 82 -7.26 2.02 -15.83
N TYR A 83 -6.02 1.53 -15.80
CA TYR A 83 -5.25 1.29 -14.58
C TYR A 83 -4.18 2.37 -14.43
N PHE A 84 -4.17 3.07 -13.29
CA PHE A 84 -3.22 4.14 -13.01
C PHE A 84 -2.02 3.64 -12.21
N LEU A 85 -2.22 2.61 -11.37
CA LEU A 85 -1.19 1.98 -10.58
C LEU A 85 -1.25 0.45 -10.73
N ARG A 86 -0.06 -0.18 -10.78
CA ARG A 86 0.04 -1.66 -10.76
C ARG A 86 -0.14 -2.23 -9.36
N ALA A 87 0.36 -1.52 -8.35
CA ALA A 87 0.26 -1.85 -6.94
C ALA A 87 0.57 -0.59 -6.12
N VAL A 88 -0.08 -0.43 -4.97
CA VAL A 88 0.21 0.69 -4.06
C VAL A 88 1.59 0.47 -3.42
N PRO A 89 2.53 1.42 -3.53
CA PRO A 89 3.81 1.34 -2.84
C PRO A 89 3.63 1.19 -1.34
N ARG A 90 4.49 0.40 -0.70
CA ARG A 90 4.41 0.13 0.74
C ARG A 90 5.11 1.25 1.51
N ASP A 91 4.56 1.62 2.66
CA ASP A 91 5.18 2.59 3.57
C ASP A 91 6.39 1.98 4.31
N PRO A 92 7.62 2.55 4.19
CA PRO A 92 8.83 2.04 4.85
C PRO A 92 8.86 2.30 6.37
N PHE A 93 7.98 3.15 6.90
CA PHE A 93 7.79 3.36 8.34
C PHE A 93 6.71 2.47 8.93
N ALA A 94 5.86 1.85 8.10
CA ALA A 94 4.92 0.88 8.59
C ALA A 94 5.67 -0.33 9.16
N PRO A 95 5.23 -0.88 10.31
CA PRO A 95 5.74 -2.16 10.78
C PRO A 95 5.66 -3.17 9.63
N LEU A 96 6.74 -3.94 9.41
CA LEU A 96 6.61 -5.19 8.66
C LEU A 96 5.40 -5.91 9.25
N PRO A 97 4.49 -6.46 8.42
CA PRO A 97 3.33 -7.13 8.96
C PRO A 97 3.94 -8.23 9.80
N ALA A 98 3.87 -8.08 11.12
CA ALA A 98 4.37 -9.11 11.99
C ALA A 98 3.67 -10.36 11.49
N LEU A 99 4.38 -11.47 11.37
CA LEU A 99 3.76 -12.78 11.42
C LEU A 99 3.10 -12.92 12.80
N ARG A 100 2.15 -12.05 13.13
CA ARG A 100 1.21 -12.17 14.19
C ARG A 100 0.25 -13.18 13.60
N GLY A 101 0.61 -14.44 13.83
CA GLY A 101 -0.32 -15.54 13.71
C GLY A 101 -1.60 -15.09 14.37
N SER A 102 -2.59 -14.75 13.56
CA SER A 102 -3.98 -14.82 13.96
C SER A 102 -4.25 -16.30 14.12
N GLY A 103 -3.75 -16.85 15.23
CA GLY A 103 -4.11 -18.16 15.74
C GLY A 103 -5.58 -18.12 16.12
N ARG A 104 -6.45 -18.13 15.11
CA ARG A 104 -7.75 -18.73 15.24
C ARG A 104 -7.52 -20.19 14.87
N PRO A 105 -7.50 -21.13 15.83
CA PRO A 105 -7.61 -22.52 15.46
C PRO A 105 -8.94 -22.66 14.71
N VAL A 106 -8.87 -22.94 13.41
CA VAL A 106 -10.03 -23.39 12.68
C VAL A 106 -10.35 -24.76 13.27
N ALA A 107 -11.42 -24.81 14.07
CA ALA A 107 -11.90 -26.06 14.64
C ALA A 107 -12.45 -26.93 13.50
N SER A 108 -11.59 -27.70 12.85
CA SER A 108 -11.98 -28.79 11.95
C SER A 108 -12.37 -30.02 12.79
N GLY A 109 -13.43 -29.85 13.57
CA GLY A 109 -14.10 -30.93 14.29
C GLY A 109 -15.28 -31.46 13.48
N PHE A 110 -15.06 -31.86 12.23
CA PHE A 110 -16.07 -32.60 11.46
C PHE A 110 -16.13 -34.03 12.02
N ARG A 111 -16.93 -34.23 13.08
CA ARG A 111 -17.41 -35.57 13.48
C ARG A 111 -18.93 -35.56 13.46
N ARG A 112 -19.49 -35.87 12.29
CA ARG A 112 -20.82 -36.48 12.18
C ARG A 112 -20.73 -37.63 11.16
N CYS A 113 -20.62 -38.84 11.68
CA CYS A 113 -21.23 -40.02 11.08
C CYS A 113 -22.04 -40.69 12.18
N PRO A 114 -23.38 -40.58 12.21
CA PRO A 114 -24.18 -41.52 12.98
C PRO A 114 -24.13 -42.87 12.25
N THR A 115 -23.55 -43.86 12.92
CA THR A 115 -23.61 -45.26 12.49
C THR A 115 -24.95 -45.87 12.90
N GLY A 116 -25.71 -46.37 11.91
CA GLY A 116 -26.80 -47.36 12.04
C GLY A 116 -28.15 -46.82 12.50
N PRO A 117 -29.27 -47.24 11.87
CA PRO A 117 -29.83 -48.54 12.28
C PRO A 117 -30.33 -49.43 11.13
N ALA A 118 -30.08 -50.74 11.22
CA ALA A 118 -30.87 -51.89 10.74
C ALA A 118 -29.97 -53.16 10.73
N PRO A 119 -30.49 -54.39 10.87
CA PRO A 119 -31.89 -54.82 11.04
C PRO A 119 -32.33 -55.05 12.50
#